data_AF-A0AAN4YFE7-F1
#
_entry.id   AF-A0AAN4YFE7-F1
#
_cell.length_a   1.000
_cell.length_b   1.000
_cell.length_c   1.000
_cell.angle_alpha   90.00
_cell.angle_beta   90.00
_cell.angle_gamma   90.00
#
_symmetry.space_group_name_H-M   'P 1'
#
loop_
_entity.id
_entity.type
_entity.pdbx_description
1 polymer ?
#
loop_
_entity_poly.entity_id
_entity_poly.type
_entity_poly.pdbx_seq_one_letter_code
_entity_poly.pdbx_strand_id
1 'polypeptide(L)'
;MQHLIKEIEGCKEGLQRHLQFFPLKDLVISVGATTQALSSQFLLQDGYPDPELNTLRNLLANPFGNDLDAKVKIEIHAGVYPLLNMQQFSTNASIEMGRPEDDIAILVLAEVCSVCNDGERPRPEALLVAGTLALGRPVSFTRPIVERISQEHSIVSWEEKQADSSGIPRSRTVLYVI
;
A
#
# COMPACT_ATOMS: atom_id res chain seq x y z
N MET A 1 -4.66 13.77 6.35
CA MET A 1 -5.95 13.14 5.94
C MET A 1 -6.68 13.89 4.82
N GLN A 2 -6.11 14.99 4.31
CA GLN A 2 -6.70 15.85 3.29
C GLN A 2 -7.28 15.15 2.04
N HIS A 3 -6.66 14.07 1.53
CA HIS A 3 -7.16 13.37 0.34
C HIS A 3 -8.52 12.72 0.57
N LEU A 4 -8.71 12.03 1.71
CA LEU A 4 -9.98 11.41 2.06
C LEU A 4 -11.09 12.46 2.29
N ILE A 5 -10.74 13.60 2.90
CA ILE A 5 -11.68 14.72 3.08
C ILE A 5 -12.16 15.24 1.72
N LYS A 6 -11.24 15.49 0.78
CA LYS A 6 -11.58 15.97 -0.57
C LYS A 6 -12.44 14.97 -1.34
N GLU A 7 -12.17 13.68 -1.18
CA GLU A 7 -12.96 12.61 -1.80
C GLU A 7 -14.40 12.61 -1.27
N ILE A 8 -14.57 12.68 0.05
CA ILE A 8 -15.90 12.78 0.70
C ILE A 8 -16.64 14.02 0.21
N GLU A 9 -16.00 15.19 0.20
CA GLU A 9 -16.63 16.43 -0.27
C GLU A 9 -17.03 16.35 -1.75
N GLY A 10 -16.20 15.76 -2.60
CA GLY A 10 -16.55 15.51 -4.01
C GLY A 10 -17.78 14.62 -4.16
N CYS A 11 -17.87 13.55 -3.37
CA CYS A 11 -19.06 12.69 -3.33
C CYS A 11 -20.29 13.43 -2.79
N LYS A 12 -20.13 14.30 -1.78
CA LYS A 12 -21.21 15.10 -1.22
C LYS A 12 -21.81 16.05 -2.25
N GLU A 13 -20.96 16.79 -2.94
CA GLU A 13 -21.38 17.68 -4.03
C GLU A 13 -22.09 16.89 -5.14
N GLY A 14 -21.55 15.73 -5.50
CA GLY A 14 -22.16 14.82 -6.47
C GLY A 14 -23.57 14.40 -6.05
N LEU A 15 -23.75 14.02 -4.78
CA LEU A 15 -25.04 13.61 -4.25
C LEU A 15 -26.04 14.76 -4.21
N GLN A 16 -25.64 15.95 -3.74
CA GLN A 16 -26.53 17.13 -3.68
C GLN A 16 -27.08 17.50 -5.06
N ARG A 17 -26.26 17.44 -6.11
CA ARG A 17 -26.67 17.76 -7.49
C ARG A 17 -27.63 16.74 -8.10
N HIS A 18 -27.65 15.50 -7.57
CA HIS A 18 -28.31 14.36 -8.20
C HIS A 18 -29.32 13.66 -7.29
N LEU A 19 -29.67 14.26 -6.15
CA LEU A 19 -30.56 13.65 -5.15
C LEU A 19 -31.89 13.19 -5.73
N GLN A 20 -32.40 13.88 -6.75
CA GLN A 20 -33.64 13.53 -7.47
C GLN A 20 -33.64 12.13 -8.09
N PHE A 21 -32.47 11.54 -8.35
CA PHE A 21 -32.36 10.20 -8.92
C PHE A 21 -32.40 9.09 -7.85
N PHE A 22 -32.42 9.46 -6.57
CA PHE A 22 -32.46 8.54 -5.45
C PHE A 22 -33.85 8.56 -4.79
N PRO A 23 -34.79 7.71 -5.25
CA PRO A 23 -36.13 7.63 -4.66
C PRO A 23 -36.10 7.09 -3.23
N LEU A 24 -35.11 6.25 -2.92
CA LEU A 24 -34.79 5.81 -1.56
C LEU A 24 -33.74 6.76 -0.97
N LYS A 25 -34.05 7.26 0.22
CA LYS A 25 -33.27 8.30 0.88
C LYS A 25 -32.36 7.79 2.00
N ASP A 26 -32.09 6.48 1.99
CA ASP A 26 -31.04 5.84 2.79
C ASP A 26 -29.87 5.54 1.84
N LEU A 27 -28.80 6.31 1.94
CA LEU A 27 -27.68 6.29 1.00
C LEU A 27 -26.35 6.04 1.71
N VAL A 28 -25.40 5.46 0.98
CA VAL A 28 -24.03 5.23 1.45
C VAL A 28 -23.07 5.86 0.46
N ILE A 29 -22.19 6.72 0.95
CA ILE A 29 -21.03 7.23 0.22
C ILE A 29 -19.87 6.32 0.59
N SER A 30 -19.41 5.52 -0.37
CA SER A 30 -18.24 4.66 -0.21
C SER A 30 -17.02 5.37 -0.78
N VAL A 31 -15.97 5.52 0.04
CA VAL A 31 -14.74 6.24 -0.30
C VAL A 31 -13.51 5.49 0.18
N GLY A 32 -12.36 5.87 -0.36
CA GLY A 32 -11.06 5.53 0.17
C GLY A 32 -10.29 4.47 -0.59
N ALA A 33 -9.19 4.05 0.00
CA ALA A 33 -8.29 3.03 -0.48
C ALA A 33 -7.56 2.45 0.74
N THR A 34 -6.85 1.34 0.57
CA THR A 34 -6.12 0.69 1.67
C THR A 34 -5.25 1.66 2.46
N THR A 35 -4.51 2.54 1.79
CA THR A 35 -3.69 3.58 2.45
C THR A 35 -4.54 4.51 3.34
N GLN A 36 -5.67 4.99 2.83
CA GLN A 36 -6.57 5.89 3.56
C GLN A 36 -7.25 5.17 4.73
N ALA A 37 -7.65 3.92 4.53
CA ALA A 37 -8.24 3.09 5.57
C ALA A 37 -7.25 2.79 6.70
N LEU A 38 -5.99 2.46 6.38
CA LEU A 38 -4.93 2.31 7.39
C LEU A 38 -4.72 3.62 8.16
N SER A 39 -4.67 4.76 7.45
CA SER A 39 -4.50 6.06 8.11
C SER A 39 -5.72 6.52 8.90
N SER A 40 -6.89 5.89 8.71
CA SER A 40 -8.06 6.19 9.53
C SER A 40 -7.87 5.78 10.99
N GLN A 41 -6.91 4.89 11.30
CA GLN A 41 -6.53 4.55 12.67
C GLN A 41 -6.09 5.78 13.49
N PHE A 42 -5.52 6.81 12.83
CA PHE A 42 -5.19 8.07 13.50
C PHE A 42 -6.41 8.79 14.09
N LEU A 43 -7.63 8.48 13.63
CA LEU A 43 -8.86 9.00 14.22
C LEU A 43 -9.13 8.44 15.62
N LEU A 44 -8.58 7.26 15.94
CA LEU A 44 -8.75 6.57 17.22
C LEU A 44 -7.70 6.99 18.27
N GLN A 45 -6.65 7.72 17.86
CA GLN A 45 -5.67 8.23 18.81
C GLN A 45 -6.20 9.43 19.57
N ASP A 46 -6.16 9.34 20.89
CA ASP A 46 -6.41 10.45 21.81
C ASP A 46 -5.13 11.27 22.04
N GLY A 47 -5.27 12.58 22.26
CA GLY A 47 -4.19 13.41 22.82
C GLY A 47 -3.43 14.32 21.86
N TYR A 48 -3.76 14.36 20.56
CA TYR A 48 -3.22 15.38 19.65
C TYR A 48 -4.33 16.11 18.89
N PRO A 49 -4.51 17.43 19.10
CA PRO A 49 -5.48 18.22 18.35
C PRO A 49 -4.95 18.49 16.93
N ASP A 50 -5.38 17.66 15.98
CA ASP A 50 -5.19 17.89 14.55
C ASP A 50 -6.50 18.43 13.92
N PRO A 51 -6.49 19.67 13.39
CA PRO A 51 -7.64 20.25 12.69
C PRO A 51 -8.16 19.39 11.52
N GLU A 52 -7.28 18.68 10.80
CA GLU A 52 -7.69 17.78 9.72
C GLU A 52 -8.46 16.57 10.26
N LEU A 53 -7.97 15.95 11.35
CA LEU A 53 -8.66 14.82 11.97
C LEU A 53 -10.02 15.25 12.52
N ASN A 54 -10.12 16.44 13.13
CA ASN A 54 -11.41 16.96 13.61
C ASN A 54 -12.39 17.23 12.47
N THR A 55 -11.90 17.78 11.35
CA THR A 55 -12.72 17.96 10.14
C THR A 55 -13.24 16.62 9.63
N LEU A 56 -12.38 15.61 9.54
CA LEU A 56 -12.77 14.28 9.09
C LEU A 56 -13.74 13.60 10.08
N ARG A 57 -13.53 13.70 11.40
CA ARG A 57 -14.45 13.17 12.41
C ARG A 57 -15.85 13.76 12.26
N ASN A 58 -15.93 15.08 12.06
CA ASN A 58 -17.20 15.76 11.83
C ASN A 58 -17.89 15.27 10.55
N LEU A 59 -17.13 15.09 9.46
CA LEU A 59 -17.67 14.58 8.20
C LEU A 59 -18.18 13.14 8.33
N LEU A 60 -17.44 12.27 9.02
CA LEU A 60 -17.85 10.88 9.24
C LEU A 60 -19.07 10.75 10.15
N ALA A 61 -19.16 11.61 11.17
CA ALA A 61 -20.28 11.59 12.12
C ALA A 61 -21.56 12.19 11.52
N ASN A 62 -21.44 13.28 10.77
CA ASN A 62 -22.58 13.99 10.21
C ASN A 62 -22.24 14.65 8.85
N PRO A 63 -22.26 13.88 7.75
CA PRO A 63 -21.74 14.34 6.45
C PRO A 63 -22.49 15.53 5.86
N PHE A 64 -23.78 15.70 6.18
CA PHE A 64 -24.64 16.75 5.63
C PHE A 64 -25.34 17.60 6.67
N GLY A 65 -25.08 17.44 7.97
CA GLY A 65 -25.82 18.20 8.97
C GLY A 65 -27.33 17.88 8.91
N ASN A 66 -28.12 18.94 8.78
CA ASN A 66 -29.55 18.87 8.48
C ASN A 66 -29.87 19.39 7.05
N ASP A 67 -28.84 19.57 6.22
CA ASP A 67 -28.93 20.30 4.95
C ASP A 67 -29.44 19.41 3.80
N LEU A 68 -29.56 18.11 4.04
CA LEU A 68 -30.05 17.14 3.07
C LEU A 68 -31.21 16.36 3.67
N ASP A 69 -32.35 16.37 2.97
CA ASP A 69 -33.46 15.46 3.25
C ASP A 69 -33.09 14.06 2.73
N ALA A 70 -32.06 13.44 3.31
CA ALA A 70 -31.65 12.05 3.10
C ALA A 70 -30.74 11.60 4.25
N LYS A 71 -30.89 10.34 4.65
CA LYS A 71 -29.99 9.70 5.60
C LYS A 71 -28.78 9.16 4.84
N VAL A 72 -27.62 9.76 5.08
CA VAL A 72 -26.38 9.38 4.40
C VAL A 72 -25.37 8.86 5.41
N LYS A 73 -24.78 7.71 5.09
CA LYS A 73 -23.63 7.14 5.81
C LYS A 73 -22.38 7.25 4.97
N ILE A 74 -21.23 7.36 5.62
CA ILE A 74 -19.93 7.19 4.97
C ILE A 74 -19.37 5.82 5.33
N GLU A 75 -18.88 5.11 4.32
CA GLU A 75 -18.11 3.88 4.44
C GLU A 75 -16.69 4.13 3.91
N ILE A 76 -15.69 3.63 4.64
CA ILE A 76 -14.30 3.62 4.19
C ILE A 76 -14.00 2.21 3.67
N HIS A 77 -13.71 2.09 2.37
CA HIS A 77 -13.40 0.80 1.77
C HIS A 77 -11.89 0.59 1.63
N ALA A 78 -11.46 -0.66 1.79
CA ALA A 78 -10.08 -1.09 1.60
C ALA A 78 -10.05 -2.42 0.85
N GLY A 79 -9.16 -2.55 -0.13
CA GLY A 79 -9.09 -3.74 -0.98
C GLY A 79 -7.90 -4.65 -0.66
N VAL A 80 -6.70 -4.08 -0.58
CA VAL A 80 -5.43 -4.82 -0.43
C VAL A 80 -5.04 -5.05 1.03
N TYR A 81 -5.82 -4.54 1.99
CA TYR A 81 -5.48 -4.64 3.43
C TYR A 81 -5.31 -6.06 3.99
N PRO A 82 -5.91 -7.15 3.43
CA PRO A 82 -5.68 -8.49 3.94
C PRO A 82 -4.30 -9.06 3.57
N LEU A 83 -3.69 -8.54 2.50
CA LEU A 83 -2.38 -9.01 2.01
C LEU A 83 -1.27 -8.01 2.24
N LEU A 84 -1.57 -6.71 2.06
CA LEU A 84 -0.61 -5.63 1.99
C LEU A 84 0.47 -5.89 0.93
N ASN A 85 1.34 -4.91 0.69
CA ASN A 85 2.50 -5.03 -0.18
C ASN A 85 3.48 -3.90 0.11
N MET A 86 4.65 -3.95 -0.52
CA MET A 86 5.69 -2.93 -0.35
C MET A 86 5.24 -1.52 -0.75
N GLN A 87 4.31 -1.38 -1.71
CA GLN A 87 3.74 -0.07 -2.04
C GLN A 87 2.96 0.50 -0.86
N GLN A 88 2.11 -0.29 -0.19
CA GLN A 88 1.40 0.17 1.00
C GLN A 88 2.35 0.45 2.16
N PHE A 89 3.33 -0.43 2.38
CA PHE A 89 4.34 -0.23 3.43
C PHE A 89 5.11 1.08 3.24
N SER A 90 5.48 1.43 2.00
CA SER A 90 6.21 2.66 1.68
C SER A 90 5.46 3.96 1.98
N THR A 91 4.14 3.90 2.20
CA THR A 91 3.32 5.09 2.49
C THR A 91 3.39 5.54 3.95
N ASN A 92 3.92 4.71 4.86
CA ASN A 92 3.89 4.96 6.31
C ASN A 92 2.49 5.34 6.83
N ALA A 93 1.44 4.76 6.24
CA ALA A 93 0.06 5.18 6.49
C ALA A 93 -0.61 4.54 7.71
N SER A 94 0.10 3.71 8.48
CA SER A 94 -0.44 2.99 9.65
C SER A 94 0.36 3.32 10.90
N ILE A 95 -0.30 3.31 12.05
CA ILE A 95 0.31 3.56 13.37
C ILE A 95 1.07 2.33 13.87
N GLU A 96 0.53 1.15 13.59
CA GLU A 96 0.99 -0.12 14.16
C GLU A 96 1.71 -1.02 13.16
N MET A 97 1.96 -0.53 11.94
CA MET A 97 2.66 -1.32 10.93
C MET A 97 4.10 -1.55 11.38
N GLY A 98 4.41 -2.82 11.64
CA GLY A 98 5.70 -3.31 12.10
C GLY A 98 6.67 -3.45 10.93
N ARG A 99 7.31 -4.61 10.81
CA ARG A 99 8.21 -4.87 9.68
C ARG A 99 7.43 -5.47 8.51
N PRO A 100 7.87 -5.30 7.24
CA PRO A 100 7.19 -5.88 6.09
C PRO A 100 6.93 -7.38 6.24
N GLU A 101 7.90 -8.12 6.78
CA GLU A 101 7.80 -9.56 7.06
C GLU A 101 6.73 -9.96 8.09
N ASP A 102 6.29 -9.02 8.94
CA ASP A 102 5.30 -9.27 9.98
C ASP A 102 3.88 -8.94 9.47
N ASP A 103 3.73 -8.00 8.51
CA ASP A 103 2.44 -7.47 8.06
C ASP A 103 2.03 -7.85 6.63
N ILE A 104 2.97 -8.22 5.76
CA ILE A 104 2.67 -8.61 4.37
C ILE A 104 2.42 -10.11 4.30
N ALA A 105 1.18 -10.49 3.96
CA ALA A 105 0.74 -11.88 3.96
C ALA A 105 1.01 -12.63 2.64
N ILE A 106 1.60 -11.97 1.64
CA ILE A 106 1.94 -12.56 0.35
C ILE A 106 3.43 -12.46 0.07
N LEU A 107 4.01 -13.57 -0.37
CA LEU A 107 5.43 -13.69 -0.69
C LEU A 107 5.57 -14.53 -1.96
N VAL A 108 6.53 -14.18 -2.81
CA VAL A 108 6.92 -15.00 -3.96
C VAL A 108 8.20 -15.74 -3.63
N LEU A 109 8.14 -17.06 -3.73
CA LEU A 109 9.27 -17.95 -3.53
C LEU A 109 10.05 -18.08 -4.83
N ALA A 110 11.34 -17.71 -4.84
CA ALA A 110 12.17 -17.73 -6.04
C ALA A 110 13.51 -18.44 -5.83
N GLU A 111 13.93 -19.27 -6.78
CA GLU A 111 15.25 -19.90 -6.77
C GLU A 111 16.32 -18.95 -7.34
N VAL A 112 17.49 -18.91 -6.70
CA VAL A 112 18.70 -18.24 -7.21
C VAL A 112 19.41 -19.15 -8.22
N CYS A 113 19.34 -18.78 -9.51
CA CYS A 113 20.06 -19.46 -10.60
C CYS A 113 21.57 -19.29 -10.45
N SER A 114 22.00 -18.05 -10.30
CA SER A 114 23.41 -17.67 -10.28
C SER A 114 23.63 -16.40 -9.48
N VAL A 115 24.86 -16.22 -9.01
CA VAL A 115 25.31 -15.05 -8.26
C VAL A 115 26.54 -14.50 -8.96
N CYS A 116 26.61 -13.19 -9.09
CA CYS A 116 27.74 -12.45 -9.64
C CYS A 116 28.29 -11.53 -8.55
N ASN A 117 29.23 -12.03 -7.75
CA ASN A 117 29.79 -11.35 -6.58
C ASN A 117 31.33 -11.29 -6.56
N ASP A 118 32.00 -11.77 -7.59
CA ASP A 118 33.47 -11.84 -7.69
C ASP A 118 34.10 -10.57 -8.30
N GLY A 119 33.48 -9.41 -8.10
CA GLY A 119 33.98 -8.13 -8.62
C GLY A 119 33.79 -7.91 -10.13
N GLU A 120 33.13 -8.83 -10.84
CA GLU A 120 32.77 -8.68 -12.26
C GLU A 120 31.78 -7.53 -12.53
N ARG A 121 31.08 -7.09 -11.49
CA ARG A 121 30.07 -6.02 -11.52
C ARG A 121 30.36 -4.96 -10.44
N PRO A 122 29.89 -3.71 -10.61
CA PRO A 122 30.06 -2.66 -9.60
C PRO A 122 29.40 -2.97 -8.25
N ARG A 123 28.41 -3.86 -8.24
CA ARG A 123 27.72 -4.39 -7.06
C ARG A 123 27.44 -5.88 -7.25
N PRO A 124 27.37 -6.66 -6.16
CA PRO A 124 26.91 -8.04 -6.25
C PRO A 124 25.47 -8.14 -6.77
N GLU A 125 25.23 -9.08 -7.67
CA GLU A 125 23.92 -9.33 -8.28
C GLU A 125 23.55 -10.82 -8.19
N ALA A 126 22.26 -11.13 -8.13
CA ALA A 126 21.75 -12.50 -8.23
C ALA A 126 20.65 -12.59 -9.30
N LEU A 127 20.70 -13.66 -10.09
CA LEU A 127 19.67 -14.01 -11.07
C LEU A 127 18.65 -14.95 -10.43
N LEU A 128 17.37 -14.58 -10.45
CA LEU A 128 16.27 -15.35 -9.87
C LEU A 128 15.35 -15.93 -10.95
N VAL A 129 14.76 -17.10 -10.71
CA VAL A 129 13.67 -17.70 -11.52
C VAL A 129 12.31 -17.07 -11.17
N ALA A 130 12.25 -15.74 -11.17
CA ALA A 130 11.02 -15.00 -10.95
C ALA A 130 11.05 -13.71 -11.77
N GLY A 131 10.45 -13.77 -12.96
CA GLY A 131 10.28 -12.62 -13.83
C GLY A 131 8.90 -11.98 -13.70
N THR A 132 8.47 -11.26 -14.73
CA THR A 132 7.18 -10.56 -14.72
C THR A 132 5.97 -11.50 -14.67
N LEU A 133 6.10 -12.77 -15.07
CA LEU A 133 5.02 -13.74 -14.89
C LEU A 133 4.76 -14.06 -13.42
N ALA A 134 5.80 -14.04 -12.58
CA ALA A 134 5.69 -14.32 -11.15
C ALA A 134 5.44 -13.05 -10.33
N LEU A 135 6.15 -11.96 -10.65
CA LEU A 135 6.17 -10.72 -9.86
C LEU A 135 5.27 -9.61 -10.42
N GLY A 136 4.67 -9.80 -11.60
CA GLY A 136 4.01 -8.73 -12.33
C GLY A 136 5.00 -7.70 -12.89
N ARG A 137 4.57 -6.45 -13.05
CA ARG A 137 5.47 -5.33 -13.39
C ARG A 137 5.68 -4.46 -12.15
N PRO A 138 6.55 -4.87 -11.21
CA PRO A 138 6.74 -4.11 -9.99
C PRO A 138 7.30 -2.74 -10.32
N VAL A 139 6.71 -1.70 -9.72
CA VAL A 139 7.37 -0.41 -9.55
C VAL A 139 8.29 -0.55 -8.33
N SER A 140 9.57 -0.25 -8.54
CA SER A 140 10.67 -0.61 -7.63
C SER A 140 10.44 -0.09 -6.20
N PHE A 141 10.30 -1.00 -5.22
CA PHE A 141 10.30 -0.64 -3.80
C PHE A 141 11.02 -1.71 -2.95
N THR A 142 12.25 -1.35 -2.55
CA THR A 142 13.12 -1.88 -1.47
C THR A 142 13.48 -3.39 -1.44
N ARG A 143 14.31 -3.77 -0.45
CA ARG A 143 15.52 -4.63 -0.54
C ARG A 143 15.26 -6.16 -0.54
N PRO A 144 15.98 -6.96 -1.36
CA PRO A 144 16.89 -6.57 -2.45
C PRO A 144 16.09 -6.03 -3.64
N ILE A 145 16.67 -5.02 -4.30
CA ILE A 145 15.94 -4.27 -5.32
C ILE A 145 16.00 -5.06 -6.63
N VAL A 146 14.84 -5.35 -7.21
CA VAL A 146 14.77 -5.85 -8.60
C VAL A 146 15.26 -4.74 -9.53
N GLU A 147 16.49 -4.87 -10.04
CA GLU A 147 17.09 -3.89 -10.95
C GLU A 147 16.63 -4.10 -12.38
N ARG A 148 16.51 -5.36 -12.78
CA ARG A 148 16.17 -5.76 -14.15
C ARG A 148 15.23 -6.94 -14.09
N ILE A 149 14.23 -6.94 -14.96
CA ILE A 149 13.23 -8.01 -15.01
C ILE A 149 12.92 -8.36 -16.45
N SER A 150 12.92 -9.66 -16.73
CA SER A 150 12.46 -10.29 -17.96
C SER A 150 11.18 -11.06 -17.66
N GLN A 151 10.64 -11.79 -18.64
CA GLN A 151 9.41 -12.56 -18.45
C GLN A 151 9.55 -13.63 -17.35
N GLU A 152 10.64 -14.39 -17.38
CA GLU A 152 10.85 -15.56 -16.50
C GLU A 152 11.91 -15.34 -15.42
N HIS A 153 12.75 -14.31 -15.57
CA HIS A 153 13.88 -14.06 -14.68
C HIS A 153 13.95 -12.61 -14.22
N SER A 154 14.46 -12.39 -13.02
CA SER A 154 14.84 -11.07 -12.51
C SER A 154 16.29 -11.06 -12.02
N ILE A 155 16.89 -9.88 -12.03
CA ILE A 155 18.18 -9.61 -11.42
C ILE A 155 17.93 -8.71 -10.21
N VAL A 156 18.37 -9.16 -9.05
CA VAL A 156 18.34 -8.40 -7.81
C VAL A 156 19.74 -7.96 -7.42
N SER A 157 19.85 -6.76 -6.86
CA SER A 157 21.10 -6.25 -6.29
C SER A 157 20.92 -5.81 -4.85
N TRP A 158 22.03 -5.80 -4.12
CA TRP A 158 22.09 -5.31 -2.75
C TRP A 158 22.51 -3.84 -2.73
N GLU A 159 21.88 -3.03 -1.86
CA GLU A 159 22.20 -1.60 -1.74
C GLU A 159 23.61 -1.33 -1.21
N GLU A 160 24.18 -2.25 -0.41
CA GLU A 160 25.50 -2.06 0.18
C GLU A 160 26.63 -2.49 -0.76
N LYS A 161 27.54 -1.55 -1.04
CA LYS A 161 28.77 -1.77 -1.83
C LYS A 161 29.74 -2.77 -1.19
N GLN A 162 29.52 -3.15 0.06
CA GLN A 162 30.34 -4.07 0.85
C GLN A 162 29.46 -5.10 1.56
N ALA A 163 28.50 -5.70 0.85
CA ALA A 163 27.96 -6.96 1.35
C ALA A 163 29.14 -7.93 1.43
N ASP A 164 29.62 -8.21 2.66
CA ASP A 164 30.43 -9.39 2.91
C ASP A 164 29.71 -10.55 2.21
N SER A 165 30.43 -11.20 1.28
CA SER A 165 29.91 -12.30 0.46
C SER A 165 29.27 -13.43 1.28
N SER A 166 29.48 -13.44 2.60
CA SER A 166 28.82 -14.30 3.59
C SER A 166 27.30 -14.13 3.68
N GLY A 167 26.74 -12.97 3.35
CA GLY A 167 25.30 -12.68 3.40
C GLY A 167 24.56 -12.88 2.06
N ILE A 168 25.29 -13.16 0.98
CA ILE A 168 24.69 -13.35 -0.34
C ILE A 168 24.23 -14.81 -0.46
N PRO A 169 22.94 -15.05 -0.76
CA PRO A 169 22.43 -16.40 -0.92
C PRO A 169 23.19 -17.12 -2.04
N ARG A 170 23.74 -18.31 -1.73
CA ARG A 170 24.45 -19.14 -2.71
C ARG A 170 23.50 -19.62 -3.82
N SER A 171 24.04 -20.05 -4.95
CA SER A 171 23.26 -20.73 -5.99
C SER A 171 22.40 -21.85 -5.36
N ARG A 172 21.14 -21.98 -5.79
CA ARG A 172 20.10 -22.86 -5.23
C ARG A 172 19.55 -22.45 -3.86
N THR A 173 19.82 -21.24 -3.39
CA THR A 173 19.07 -20.66 -2.26
C THR A 173 17.70 -20.19 -2.74
N VAL A 174 16.73 -20.27 -1.85
CA VAL A 174 15.38 -19.76 -2.07
C VAL A 174 15.24 -18.40 -1.42
N LEU A 175 14.81 -17.39 -2.18
CA LEU A 175 14.55 -16.04 -1.70
C LEU A 175 13.05 -15.79 -1.57
N TYR A 176 12.65 -15.07 -0.53
CA TYR A 176 11.31 -14.48 -0.43
C TYR A 176 11.36 -13.10 -1.06
N VAL A 177 10.57 -12.90 -2.11
CA VAL A 177 10.38 -11.60 -2.74
C VAL A 177 9.05 -11.03 -2.21
N ILE A 178 9.12 -9.85 -1.61
CA ILE A 178 8.00 -9.10 -1.05
C ILE A 178 7.62 -7.95 -2.00
#